data_AF-A0A2G6NHY6-F1
#
_entry.id   AF-A0A2G6NHY6-F1
#
_cell.length_a   1.000
_cell.length_b   1.000
_cell.length_c   1.000
_cell.angle_alpha   90.00
_cell.angle_beta   90.00
_cell.angle_gamma   90.00
#
_symmetry.space_group_name_H-M   'P 1'
#
loop_
_entity.id
_entity.type
_entity.pdbx_description
1 polymer ?
#
loop_
_entity_poly.entity_id
_entity_poly.type
_entity_poly.pdbx_seq_one_letter_code
_entity_poly.pdbx_strand_id
1 'polypeptide(L)'
;MASPEQRLARYLDIEHRLNRFFSGFDYCLRECVQPFLDAHPDTPCTACCTDRYYQKYDLDTPAYTLLTRERVRLYGSPADHASRCPETPCEYHTQQGCLLFTHKSPICLSFMCRESIDYLRENIGIYTYDYLGVYYALEWLLTGDLPESERMCLIQDIDEMTRRIENHVSTQRIP
;
A
#
# COMPACT_ATOMS: atom_id res chain seq x y z
N MET A 1 -8.01 26.07 2.13
CA MET A 1 -7.09 24.93 1.95
C MET A 1 -7.04 24.13 3.25
N ALA A 2 -7.01 22.80 3.18
CA ALA A 2 -6.93 21.94 4.37
C ALA A 2 -5.58 22.10 5.09
N SER A 3 -5.57 21.99 6.42
CA SER A 3 -4.32 22.01 7.21
C SER A 3 -3.45 20.78 6.90
N PRO A 4 -2.13 20.80 7.22
CA PRO A 4 -1.28 19.62 7.13
C PRO A 4 -1.85 18.38 7.84
N GLU A 5 -2.44 18.56 9.03
CA GLU A 5 -3.05 17.50 9.83
C GLU A 5 -4.30 16.94 9.15
N GLN A 6 -5.14 17.81 8.58
CA GLN A 6 -6.32 17.38 7.83
C GLN A 6 -5.92 16.61 6.56
N ARG A 7 -4.86 17.03 5.88
CA ARG A 7 -4.29 16.31 4.71
C ARG A 7 -3.77 14.93 5.10
N LEU A 8 -2.99 14.84 6.18
CA LEU A 8 -2.54 13.57 6.71
C LEU A 8 -3.71 12.66 7.13
N ALA A 9 -4.72 13.20 7.82
CA ALA A 9 -5.89 12.42 8.22
C ALA A 9 -6.65 11.84 7.01
N ARG A 10 -6.81 12.62 5.94
CA ARG A 10 -7.41 12.15 4.69
C ARG A 10 -6.56 11.07 4.01
N TYR A 11 -5.25 11.23 4.01
CA TYR A 11 -4.32 10.22 3.50
C TYR A 11 -4.46 8.89 4.27
N LEU A 12 -4.47 8.95 5.61
CA LEU A 12 -4.57 7.77 6.47
C LEU A 12 -5.95 7.08 6.36
N ASP A 13 -7.02 7.83 6.11
CA ASP A 13 -8.34 7.25 5.78
C ASP A 13 -8.28 6.40 4.49
N ILE A 14 -7.64 6.90 3.44
CA ILE A 14 -7.46 6.13 2.20
C ILE A 14 -6.52 4.94 2.43
N GLU A 15 -5.42 5.10 3.19
CA GLU A 15 -4.55 3.98 3.56
C GLU A 15 -5.32 2.87 4.27
N HIS A 16 -6.20 3.22 5.21
CA HIS A 16 -7.01 2.23 5.92
C HIS A 16 -7.90 1.43 4.95
N ARG A 17 -8.54 2.11 3.99
CA ARG A 17 -9.39 1.49 2.97
C ARG A 17 -8.60 0.60 2.01
N LEU A 18 -7.45 1.07 1.55
CA LEU A 18 -6.54 0.28 0.72
C LEU A 18 -6.05 -0.96 1.46
N ASN A 19 -5.65 -0.83 2.73
CA ASN A 19 -5.24 -1.99 3.53
C ASN A 19 -6.37 -3.04 3.64
N ARG A 20 -7.63 -2.61 3.80
CA ARG A 20 -8.79 -3.53 3.77
C ARG A 20 -8.96 -4.19 2.40
N PHE A 21 -8.91 -3.42 1.32
CA PHE A 21 -8.96 -3.91 -0.06
C PHE A 21 -7.89 -5.00 -0.31
N PHE A 22 -6.62 -4.72 -0.01
CA PHE A 22 -5.53 -5.66 -0.23
C PHE A 22 -5.59 -6.88 0.68
N SER A 23 -5.98 -6.70 1.95
CA SER A 23 -6.11 -7.83 2.89
C SER A 23 -7.25 -8.75 2.50
N GLY A 24 -8.35 -8.20 1.94
CA GLY A 24 -9.43 -9.01 1.39
C GLY A 24 -9.02 -9.75 0.11
N PHE A 25 -8.21 -9.11 -0.73
CA PHE A 25 -7.78 -9.69 -2.00
C PHE A 25 -6.75 -10.81 -1.81
N ASP A 26 -5.80 -10.58 -0.91
CA ASP A 26 -4.79 -11.54 -0.44
C ASP A 26 -4.00 -12.24 -1.56
N TYR A 27 -3.93 -11.63 -2.75
CA TYR A 27 -3.27 -12.22 -3.91
C TYR A 27 -1.77 -12.37 -3.67
N CYS A 28 -1.11 -11.28 -3.28
CA CYS A 28 0.35 -11.27 -3.10
C CYS A 28 0.80 -12.27 -2.03
N LEU A 29 0.03 -12.45 -0.94
CA LEU A 29 0.38 -13.43 0.09
C LEU A 29 0.35 -14.85 -0.48
N ARG A 30 -0.75 -15.21 -1.15
CA ARG A 30 -1.00 -16.58 -1.63
C ARG A 30 -0.15 -16.95 -2.85
N GLU A 31 -0.02 -16.05 -3.81
CA GLU A 31 0.58 -16.35 -5.12
C GLU A 31 2.05 -15.94 -5.20
N CYS A 32 2.56 -15.14 -4.25
CA CYS A 32 3.95 -14.64 -4.31
C CYS A 32 4.73 -14.90 -3.02
N VAL A 33 4.24 -14.40 -1.88
CA VAL A 33 5.00 -14.38 -0.61
C VAL A 33 5.11 -15.77 -0.01
N GLN A 34 3.98 -16.49 0.17
CA GLN A 34 4.01 -17.82 0.78
C GLN A 34 4.81 -18.82 -0.07
N PRO A 35 4.62 -18.92 -1.40
CA PRO A 35 5.44 -19.81 -2.22
C PRO A 35 6.95 -19.48 -2.16
N PHE A 36 7.31 -18.20 -2.08
CA PHE A 36 8.70 -17.80 -1.91
C PHE A 36 9.26 -18.22 -0.56
N LEU A 37 8.54 -17.96 0.54
CA LEU A 37 8.97 -18.32 1.88
C LEU A 37 9.07 -19.84 2.06
N ASP A 38 8.17 -20.61 1.42
CA ASP A 38 8.23 -22.07 1.43
C ASP A 38 9.48 -22.61 0.70
N ALA A 39 9.89 -21.95 -0.39
CA ALA A 39 11.09 -22.31 -1.15
C ALA A 39 12.39 -21.77 -0.52
N HIS A 40 12.31 -20.66 0.23
CA HIS A 40 13.45 -19.91 0.76
C HIS A 40 13.19 -19.45 2.21
N PRO A 41 13.08 -20.37 3.18
CA PRO A 41 12.63 -20.05 4.54
C PRO A 41 13.53 -19.08 5.30
N ASP A 42 14.80 -18.99 4.93
CA ASP A 42 15.80 -18.13 5.57
C ASP A 42 16.07 -16.82 4.78
N THR A 43 15.32 -16.56 3.70
CA THR A 43 15.53 -15.38 2.85
C THR A 43 14.42 -14.34 3.06
N PRO A 44 14.77 -13.05 3.22
CA PRO A 44 13.77 -11.98 3.29
C PRO A 44 12.91 -11.98 2.02
N CYS A 45 11.60 -12.15 2.15
CA CYS A 45 10.70 -11.96 1.03
C CYS A 45 10.50 -10.47 0.78
N THR A 46 11.30 -9.95 -0.14
CA THR A 46 10.97 -8.71 -0.83
C THR A 46 10.07 -9.13 -1.99
N ALA A 47 8.75 -8.99 -1.84
CA ALA A 47 7.78 -9.36 -2.89
C ALA A 47 8.09 -8.68 -4.24
N CYS A 48 7.24 -8.84 -5.26
CA CYS A 48 7.37 -8.26 -6.62
C CYS A 48 7.64 -6.73 -6.71
N CYS A 49 7.75 -6.04 -5.58
CA CYS A 49 8.12 -4.64 -5.40
C CYS A 49 9.63 -4.33 -5.53
N THR A 50 10.52 -5.34 -5.54
CA THR A 50 12.00 -5.21 -5.56
C THR A 50 12.57 -4.28 -6.61
N ASP A 51 12.22 -4.50 -7.86
CA ASP A 51 12.97 -3.89 -8.97
C ASP A 51 12.50 -2.48 -9.35
N ARG A 52 11.43 -1.96 -8.74
CA ARG A 52 10.77 -0.75 -9.23
C ARG A 52 10.31 0.26 -8.18
N TYR A 53 10.05 -0.15 -6.94
CA TYR A 53 9.18 0.67 -6.06
C TYR A 53 9.73 0.95 -4.66
N TYR A 54 10.96 0.50 -4.38
CA TYR A 54 11.65 0.81 -3.14
C TYR A 54 12.45 2.12 -3.17
N GLN A 55 12.01 3.11 -3.94
CA GLN A 55 12.67 4.41 -3.95
C GLN A 55 12.43 5.15 -2.63
N LYS A 56 13.44 5.89 -2.17
CA LYS A 56 13.26 6.85 -1.08
C LYS A 56 12.21 7.85 -1.53
N TYR A 57 11.09 7.84 -0.82
CA TYR A 57 9.97 8.71 -1.11
C TYR A 57 10.09 9.97 -0.26
N ASP A 58 10.16 11.14 -0.90
CA ASP A 58 10.40 12.40 -0.22
C ASP A 58 9.58 13.51 -0.88
N LEU A 59 8.31 13.64 -0.45
CA LEU A 59 7.48 14.76 -0.87
C LEU A 59 7.78 15.96 0.01
N ASP A 60 8.14 17.08 -0.61
CA ASP A 60 8.34 18.35 0.07
C ASP A 60 6.99 19.01 0.43
N THR A 61 6.30 18.46 1.42
CA THR A 61 5.04 19.01 1.96
C THR A 61 4.96 18.82 3.48
N PRO A 62 4.41 19.79 4.24
CA PRO A 62 4.25 19.66 5.68
C PRO A 62 3.50 18.40 6.13
N ALA A 63 2.52 17.93 5.34
CA ALA A 63 1.78 16.70 5.68
C ALA A 63 2.67 15.44 5.58
N TYR A 64 3.63 15.41 4.64
CA TYR A 64 4.58 14.32 4.50
C TYR A 64 5.63 14.33 5.61
N THR A 65 6.05 15.53 6.05
CA THR A 65 6.87 15.69 7.25
C THR A 65 6.16 15.14 8.48
N LEU A 66 4.85 15.40 8.64
CA LEU A 66 4.04 14.82 9.71
C LEU A 66 3.94 13.29 9.57
N LEU A 67 3.69 12.77 8.37
CA LEU A 67 3.67 11.32 8.10
C LEU A 67 5.00 10.66 8.54
N THR A 68 6.13 11.28 8.22
CA THR A 68 7.47 10.80 8.60
C THR A 68 7.69 10.84 10.11
N ARG A 69 7.24 11.91 10.78
CA ARG A 69 7.29 11.99 12.26
C ARG A 69 6.45 10.90 12.91
N GLU A 70 5.25 10.64 12.40
CA GLU A 70 4.39 9.56 12.89
C GLU A 70 5.01 8.18 12.65
N ARG A 71 5.69 7.96 11.51
CA ARG A 71 6.47 6.73 11.28
C ARG A 71 7.54 6.55 12.36
N VAL A 72 8.35 7.57 12.62
CA VAL A 72 9.41 7.49 13.63
C VAL A 72 8.81 7.25 15.01
N ARG A 73 7.70 7.90 15.35
CA ARG A 73 6.99 7.72 16.62
C ARG A 73 6.49 6.28 16.81
N LEU A 74 6.01 5.65 15.74
CA LEU A 74 5.38 4.33 15.79
C LEU A 74 6.38 3.17 15.60
N TYR A 75 7.37 3.35 14.74
CA TYR A 75 8.24 2.29 14.25
C TYR A 75 9.71 2.50 14.60
N GLY A 76 10.08 3.63 15.19
CA GLY A 76 11.47 4.00 15.47
C GLY A 76 12.14 4.70 14.29
N SER A 77 13.33 5.24 14.53
CA SER A 77 14.12 5.88 13.49
C SER A 77 14.76 4.84 12.58
N PRO A 78 14.86 5.09 11.25
CA PRO A 78 15.67 4.28 10.34
C PRO A 78 17.12 4.04 10.76
N ALA A 79 17.68 4.92 11.59
CA ALA A 79 19.04 4.78 12.12
C ALA A 79 19.13 3.71 13.23
N ASP A 80 18.03 3.41 13.92
CA ASP A 80 17.97 2.48 15.04
C ASP A 80 17.71 1.04 14.58
N HIS A 81 17.37 0.84 13.30
CA HIS A 81 17.09 -0.48 12.74
C HIS A 81 18.40 -1.24 12.47
N ALA A 82 18.67 -2.26 13.28
CA ALA A 82 19.94 -3.00 13.31
C ALA A 82 20.29 -3.76 12.02
N SER A 83 19.31 -4.07 11.16
CA SER A 83 19.47 -4.93 9.98
C SER A 83 18.79 -4.35 8.75
N ARG A 84 19.46 -3.41 8.06
CA ARG A 84 18.99 -2.96 6.74
C ARG A 84 19.01 -4.12 5.74
N CYS A 85 17.93 -4.26 4.98
CA CYS A 85 17.81 -5.23 3.91
C CYS A 85 18.60 -4.75 2.68
N PRO A 86 19.68 -5.43 2.24
CA PRO A 86 20.50 -4.96 1.12
C PRO A 86 19.74 -5.01 -0.21
N GLU A 87 18.67 -5.81 -0.32
CA GLU A 87 17.85 -5.93 -1.53
C GLU A 87 16.90 -4.75 -1.76
N THR A 88 16.87 -3.74 -0.87
CA THR A 88 15.93 -2.62 -0.98
C THR A 88 16.49 -1.29 -0.43
N PRO A 89 16.32 -0.18 -1.16
CA PRO A 89 16.60 1.16 -0.64
C PRO A 89 15.64 1.64 0.47
N CYS A 90 14.60 0.87 0.82
CA CYS A 90 13.62 1.28 1.82
C CYS A 90 14.18 1.21 3.25
N GLU A 91 14.16 2.34 3.93
CA GLU A 91 14.68 2.55 5.29
C GLU A 91 13.90 1.81 6.40
N TYR A 92 12.69 1.34 6.10
CA TYR A 92 11.85 0.56 7.02
C TYR A 92 11.73 -0.91 6.63
N HIS A 93 12.56 -1.37 5.69
CA HIS A 93 12.60 -2.78 5.31
C HIS A 93 13.84 -3.44 5.91
N THR A 94 13.63 -4.48 6.71
CA THR A 94 14.69 -5.28 7.33
C THR A 94 14.76 -6.66 6.69
N GLN A 95 15.70 -7.48 7.13
CA GLN A 95 15.75 -8.88 6.73
C GLN A 95 14.49 -9.68 7.11
N GLN A 96 13.68 -9.16 8.04
CA GLN A 96 12.41 -9.76 8.45
C GLN A 96 11.22 -9.23 7.64
N GLY A 97 11.45 -8.33 6.69
CA GLY A 97 10.42 -7.71 5.87
C GLY A 97 10.18 -6.23 6.18
N CYS A 98 9.04 -5.71 5.73
CA CYS A 98 8.64 -4.32 5.98
C CYS A 98 8.15 -4.15 7.43
N LEU A 99 8.72 -3.19 8.16
CA LEU A 99 8.29 -2.84 9.52
C LEU A 99 6.99 -2.02 9.54
N LEU A 100 6.67 -1.33 8.44
CA LEU A 100 5.51 -0.45 8.36
C LEU A 100 4.23 -1.24 8.14
N PHE A 101 3.46 -1.48 9.21
CA PHE A 101 2.09 -1.97 9.07
C PHE A 101 1.14 -0.89 8.54
N THR A 102 1.39 0.37 8.90
CA THR A 102 0.62 1.57 8.49
C THR A 102 1.57 2.73 8.23
N HIS A 103 1.03 3.88 7.84
CA HIS A 103 1.78 5.07 7.48
C HIS A 103 2.75 4.78 6.33
N LYS A 104 2.40 3.85 5.43
CA LYS A 104 3.26 3.48 4.29
C LYS A 104 3.41 4.68 3.34
N SER A 105 4.31 4.62 2.36
CA SER A 105 4.40 5.65 1.32
C SER A 105 3.30 5.45 0.25
N PRO A 106 2.93 6.50 -0.50
CA PRO A 106 1.99 6.40 -1.61
C PRO A 106 2.28 5.25 -2.57
N ILE A 107 3.55 5.05 -2.93
CA ILE A 107 3.94 3.98 -3.84
C ILE A 107 3.76 2.58 -3.23
N CYS A 108 4.09 2.41 -1.94
CA CYS A 108 3.89 1.15 -1.25
C CYS A 108 2.41 0.80 -1.05
N LEU A 109 1.53 1.80 -0.98
CA LEU A 109 0.08 1.60 -0.82
C LEU A 109 -0.65 1.38 -2.13
N SER A 110 -0.15 1.92 -3.23
CA SER A 110 -0.85 1.87 -4.51
C SER A 110 -0.39 0.70 -5.37
N PHE A 111 0.86 0.26 -5.22
CA PHE A 111 1.43 -0.69 -6.16
C PHE A 111 0.69 -2.03 -6.20
N MET A 112 0.50 -2.53 -7.43
CA MET A 112 0.04 -3.87 -7.72
C MET A 112 0.76 -4.36 -8.98
N CYS A 113 1.28 -5.59 -8.96
CA CYS A 113 1.92 -6.17 -10.14
C CYS A 113 0.89 -6.49 -11.23
N ARG A 114 1.37 -6.69 -12.46
CA ARG A 114 0.51 -6.93 -13.61
C ARG A 114 -0.32 -8.21 -13.45
N GLU A 115 0.31 -9.27 -12.98
CA GLU A 115 -0.33 -10.58 -12.75
C GLU A 115 -1.48 -10.44 -11.75
N SER A 116 -1.30 -9.64 -10.71
CA SER A 116 -2.34 -9.37 -9.71
C SER A 116 -3.49 -8.52 -10.27
N ILE A 117 -3.19 -7.54 -11.14
CA ILE A 117 -4.21 -6.75 -11.85
C ILE A 117 -4.99 -7.63 -12.82
N ASP A 118 -4.32 -8.51 -13.56
CA ASP A 118 -4.96 -9.41 -14.51
C ASP A 118 -5.86 -10.40 -13.74
N TYR A 119 -5.44 -10.89 -12.57
CA TYR A 119 -6.31 -11.69 -11.70
C TYR A 119 -7.56 -10.93 -11.22
N LEU A 120 -7.44 -9.66 -10.80
CA LEU A 120 -8.60 -8.84 -10.43
C LEU A 120 -9.63 -8.76 -11.56
N ARG A 121 -9.14 -8.61 -12.80
CA ARG A 121 -9.99 -8.48 -13.99
C ARG A 121 -10.67 -9.78 -14.33
N GLU A 122 -9.88 -10.84 -14.48
CA GLU A 122 -10.32 -12.11 -15.05
C GLU A 122 -11.13 -12.94 -14.05
N ASN A 123 -10.77 -12.89 -12.76
CA ASN A 123 -11.38 -13.76 -11.75
C ASN A 123 -12.40 -13.03 -10.87
N ILE A 124 -12.21 -11.73 -10.61
CA ILE A 124 -13.06 -10.96 -9.70
C ILE A 124 -13.96 -9.96 -10.46
N GLY A 125 -13.63 -9.64 -11.72
CA GLY A 125 -14.40 -8.68 -12.53
C GLY A 125 -14.17 -7.22 -12.12
N ILE A 126 -13.00 -6.90 -11.58
CA ILE A 126 -12.57 -5.54 -11.24
C ILE A 126 -11.61 -5.04 -12.32
N TYR A 127 -12.08 -4.12 -13.16
CA TYR A 127 -11.32 -3.59 -14.30
C TYR A 127 -10.74 -2.20 -14.08
N THR A 128 -11.16 -1.54 -13.01
CA THR A 128 -10.93 -0.11 -12.76
C THR A 128 -9.74 0.17 -11.85
N TYR A 129 -9.11 -0.86 -11.26
CA TYR A 129 -7.94 -0.63 -10.42
C TYR A 129 -6.75 -0.17 -11.27
N ASP A 130 -6.35 1.08 -11.06
CA ASP A 130 -5.18 1.70 -11.66
C ASP A 130 -4.21 2.15 -10.55
N TYR A 131 -3.11 1.41 -10.37
CA TYR A 131 -2.15 1.73 -9.32
C TYR A 131 -1.52 3.12 -9.51
N LEU A 132 -1.38 3.61 -10.75
CA LEU A 132 -0.74 4.90 -11.00
C LEU A 132 -1.69 6.05 -10.65
N GLY A 133 -2.98 5.93 -11.00
CA GLY A 133 -4.01 6.86 -10.55
C GLY A 133 -4.12 6.92 -9.03
N VAL A 134 -4.12 5.76 -8.35
CA VAL A 134 -4.14 5.70 -6.88
C VAL A 134 -2.88 6.32 -6.28
N TYR A 135 -1.71 6.05 -6.86
CA TYR A 135 -0.44 6.67 -6.45
C TYR A 135 -0.52 8.19 -6.46
N TYR A 136 -0.91 8.80 -7.58
CA TYR A 136 -1.00 10.26 -7.69
C TYR A 136 -2.08 10.86 -6.80
N ALA A 137 -3.21 10.17 -6.63
CA ALA A 137 -4.25 10.63 -5.71
C ALA A 137 -3.73 10.67 -4.26
N LEU A 138 -2.93 9.68 -3.85
CA LEU A 138 -2.28 9.66 -2.54
C LEU A 138 -1.26 10.80 -2.38
N GLU A 139 -0.46 11.11 -3.41
CA GLU A 139 0.42 12.28 -3.38
C GLU A 139 -0.39 13.57 -3.21
N TRP A 140 -1.44 13.73 -4.01
CA TRP A 140 -2.30 14.91 -4.03
C TRP A 140 -3.08 15.10 -2.74
N LEU A 141 -3.36 14.03 -1.98
CA LEU A 141 -3.89 14.16 -0.62
C LEU A 141 -2.87 14.82 0.32
N LEU A 142 -1.60 14.45 0.22
CA LEU A 142 -0.52 14.98 1.06
C LEU A 142 -0.10 16.39 0.65
N THR A 143 -0.12 16.73 -0.64
CA THR A 143 0.15 18.09 -1.12
C THR A 143 -1.08 19.00 -0.97
N GLY A 144 -2.29 18.43 -0.94
CA GLY A 144 -3.55 19.18 -0.84
C GLY A 144 -4.16 19.56 -2.19
N ASP A 145 -3.68 18.95 -3.27
CA ASP A 145 -4.10 19.22 -4.64
C ASP A 145 -5.31 18.37 -5.06
N LEU A 146 -5.67 17.32 -4.30
CA LEU A 146 -6.80 16.45 -4.65
C LEU A 146 -8.13 17.16 -4.33
N PRO A 147 -8.99 17.44 -5.32
CA PRO A 147 -10.31 18.02 -5.07
C PRO A 147 -11.17 17.08 -4.21
N GLU A 148 -12.06 17.67 -3.41
CA GLU A 148 -12.93 16.88 -2.53
C GLU A 148 -13.84 15.92 -3.32
N SER A 149 -14.32 16.32 -4.50
CA SER A 149 -15.10 15.45 -5.38
C SER A 149 -14.30 14.22 -5.82
N GLU A 150 -13.06 14.40 -6.26
CA GLU A 150 -12.17 13.30 -6.67
C GLU A 150 -11.82 12.39 -5.50
N ARG A 151 -11.61 12.96 -4.29
CA ARG A 151 -11.43 12.17 -3.07
C ARG A 151 -12.64 11.29 -2.79
N MET A 152 -13.86 11.83 -2.94
CA MET A 152 -15.07 11.06 -2.73
C MET A 152 -15.27 9.97 -3.78
N CYS A 153 -14.93 10.21 -5.05
CA CYS A 153 -14.91 9.18 -6.09
C CYS A 153 -13.93 8.05 -5.75
N LEU A 154 -12.70 8.40 -5.36
CA LEU A 154 -11.69 7.41 -4.95
C LEU A 154 -12.18 6.53 -3.78
N ILE A 155 -12.80 7.13 -2.76
CA ILE A 155 -13.38 6.39 -1.63
C ILE A 155 -14.45 5.40 -2.11
N GLN A 156 -15.37 5.87 -2.95
CA GLN A 156 -16.46 5.04 -3.47
C GLN A 156 -15.92 3.88 -4.32
N ASP A 157 -14.92 4.13 -5.15
CA ASP A 157 -14.31 3.11 -6.00
C ASP A 157 -13.60 2.04 -5.17
N ILE A 158 -12.80 2.43 -4.18
CA ILE A 158 -12.11 1.48 -3.29
C ILE A 158 -13.14 0.65 -2.49
N ASP A 159 -14.20 1.28 -1.98
CA ASP A 159 -15.23 0.60 -1.21
C ASP A 159 -16.04 -0.39 -2.06
N GLU A 160 -16.39 -0.02 -3.29
CA GLU A 160 -17.06 -0.91 -4.25
C GLU A 160 -16.17 -2.10 -4.62
N MET A 161 -14.91 -1.86 -4.95
CA MET A 161 -13.95 -2.93 -5.27
C MET A 161 -13.75 -3.87 -4.07
N THR A 162 -13.63 -3.32 -2.86
CA THR A 162 -13.50 -4.09 -1.62
C THR A 162 -14.71 -4.99 -1.40
N ARG A 163 -15.94 -4.46 -1.56
CA ARG A 163 -17.16 -5.27 -1.43
C ARG A 163 -17.22 -6.40 -2.44
N ARG A 164 -16.78 -6.18 -3.69
CA ARG A 164 -16.74 -7.24 -4.71
C ARG A 164 -15.79 -8.37 -4.31
N ILE A 165 -14.62 -8.03 -3.80
CA ILE A 165 -13.65 -9.00 -3.28
C ILE A 165 -14.25 -9.81 -2.12
N GLU A 166 -14.82 -9.14 -1.12
CA GLU A 166 -15.42 -9.79 0.05
C GLU A 166 -16.56 -10.74 -0.35
N ASN A 167 -17.39 -10.34 -1.31
CA ASN A 167 -18.46 -11.18 -1.87
C ASN A 167 -17.89 -12.39 -2.63
N HIS A 168 -16.84 -12.20 -3.44
CA HIS A 168 -16.20 -13.28 -4.19
C HIS A 168 -15.55 -14.32 -3.28
N VAL A 169 -14.86 -13.89 -2.22
CA VAL A 169 -14.27 -14.80 -1.23
C VAL A 169 -15.36 -15.57 -0.48
N SER A 170 -16.50 -14.93 -0.21
CA SER A 170 -17.62 -15.58 0.48
C SER A 170 -18.29 -16.67 -0.38
N THR A 171 -18.40 -16.48 -1.69
CA THR A 171 -18.99 -17.47 -2.60
C THR A 171 -18.07 -18.65 -2.88
N GLN A 172 -16.75 -18.47 -2.85
CA GLN A 172 -15.78 -19.56 -3.00
C GLN A 172 -15.63 -20.45 -1.76
N ARG A 173 -16.16 -20.03 -0.60
CA ARG A 173 -16.11 -20.80 0.66
C ARG A 173 -17.34 -21.70 0.91
N ILE A 174 -18.24 -21.82 -0.06
CA ILE A 174 -19.37 -22.75 0.03
C ILE A 174 -18.89 -24.12 -0.48
N PRO A 175 -18.77 -25.14 0.40
CA PRO A 175 -18.39 -26.51 -0.01
C PRO A 175 -19.45 -27.19 -0.87
#